data_AF-A0A9N9DGN3-F1
#
_entry.id   AF-A0A9N9DGN3-F1
#
_cell.length_a   1.000
_cell.length_b   1.000
_cell.length_c   1.000
_cell.angle_alpha   90.00
_cell.angle_beta   90.00
_cell.angle_gamma   90.00
#
_symmetry.space_group_name_H-M   'P 1'
#
loop_
_entity.id
_entity.type
_entity.pdbx_description
1 polymer ?
#
loop_
_entity_poly.entity_id
_entity_poly.type
_entity_poly.pdbx_seq_one_letter_code
_entity_poly.pdbx_strand_id
1 'polypeptide(L)'
;MAQTIQLALGDGFGIIEVNGLINKAKALNSYVNGKNKYHEQLYTLQATLNPQHLISPLSSDTKTCWNSTYNLLKNLLLLRNAIERLANDLKQSINQQERQDGVKVLELLLLVEEWNSLDELANLLHPFAQTTGYIERN
;
A
#
# COMPACT_ATOMS: atom_id res chain seq x y z
N MET A 1 -14.92 -15.10 -13.41
CA MET A 1 -15.60 -14.54 -12.23
C MET A 1 -14.95 -13.26 -11.71
N ALA A 2 -13.61 -13.18 -11.59
CA ALA A 2 -12.91 -11.93 -11.19
C ALA A 2 -13.24 -10.72 -12.10
N GLN A 3 -13.30 -10.92 -13.42
CA GLN A 3 -13.67 -9.88 -14.39
C GLN A 3 -15.14 -9.43 -14.28
N THR A 4 -16.06 -10.31 -13.86
CA THR A 4 -17.49 -10.00 -13.74
C THR A 4 -17.78 -9.09 -12.54
N ILE A 5 -17.05 -9.29 -11.43
CA ILE A 5 -17.11 -8.41 -10.26
C ILE A 5 -16.46 -7.05 -10.57
N GLN A 6 -15.37 -7.06 -11.34
CA GLN A 6 -14.70 -5.85 -11.82
C GLN A 6 -15.59 -4.99 -12.73
N LEU A 7 -16.43 -5.63 -13.56
CA LEU A 7 -17.42 -4.94 -14.39
C LEU A 7 -18.64 -4.48 -13.57
N ALA A 8 -19.16 -5.29 -12.65
CA ALA A 8 -20.33 -4.95 -11.85
C ALA A 8 -20.09 -3.78 -10.88
N LEU A 9 -18.85 -3.61 -10.40
CA LEU A 9 -18.42 -2.46 -9.61
C LEU A 9 -17.85 -1.32 -10.47
N GLY A 10 -17.81 -1.50 -11.80
CA GLY A 10 -17.12 -0.69 -12.80
C GLY A 10 -17.92 0.50 -13.39
N ASP A 11 -19.22 0.58 -13.09
CA ASP A 11 -20.12 1.57 -13.71
C ASP A 11 -20.67 2.67 -12.76
N GLY A 12 -20.25 2.70 -11.49
CA GLY A 12 -20.69 3.70 -10.50
C GLY A 12 -19.76 4.89 -10.34
N PHE A 13 -20.31 6.11 -10.24
CA PHE A 13 -19.57 7.38 -10.03
C PHE A 13 -18.49 7.37 -8.90
N GLY A 14 -18.58 6.47 -7.92
CA GLY A 14 -17.57 6.29 -6.86
C GLY A 14 -16.22 5.69 -7.32
N ILE A 15 -16.15 5.19 -8.55
CA ILE A 15 -14.94 4.54 -9.10
C ILE A 15 -13.82 5.53 -9.39
N ILE A 16 -14.15 6.77 -9.75
CA ILE A 16 -13.13 7.77 -10.07
C ILE A 16 -12.36 8.13 -8.78
N GLU A 17 -13.08 8.34 -7.67
CA GLU A 17 -12.49 8.65 -6.37
C GLU A 17 -11.74 7.45 -5.80
N VAL A 18 -12.33 6.25 -5.86
CA VAL A 18 -11.68 4.99 -5.43
C VAL A 18 -10.43 4.70 -6.26
N ASN A 19 -10.46 4.89 -7.58
CA ASN A 19 -9.29 4.73 -8.44
C ASN A 19 -8.23 5.79 -8.15
N GLY A 20 -8.63 7.03 -7.87
CA GLY A 20 -7.73 8.09 -7.43
C GLY A 20 -6.96 7.67 -6.17
N LEU A 21 -7.68 7.15 -5.18
CA LEU A 21 -7.10 6.67 -3.93
C LEU A 21 -6.19 5.44 -4.13
N ILE A 22 -6.61 4.46 -4.92
CA ILE A 22 -5.79 3.29 -5.28
C ILE A 22 -4.52 3.73 -6.03
N ASN A 23 -4.61 4.71 -6.92
CA ASN A 23 -3.45 5.22 -7.65
C ASN A 23 -2.47 5.93 -6.72
N LYS A 24 -2.93 6.71 -5.73
CA LYS A 24 -2.07 7.29 -4.69
C LYS A 24 -1.37 6.21 -3.88
N ALA A 25 -2.11 5.19 -3.43
CA ALA A 25 -1.55 4.04 -2.74
C ALA A 25 -0.48 3.32 -3.57
N LYS A 26 -0.74 3.08 -4.86
CA LYS A 26 0.23 2.49 -5.79
C LYS A 26 1.45 3.37 -6.02
N ALA A 27 1.29 4.69 -6.08
CA ALA A 27 2.39 5.63 -6.26
C ALA A 27 3.32 5.63 -5.03
N LEU A 28 2.75 5.70 -3.83
CA LEU A 28 3.48 5.58 -2.56
C LEU A 28 4.22 4.24 -2.50
N ASN A 29 3.52 3.15 -2.79
CA ASN A 29 4.06 1.80 -2.82
C ASN A 29 5.26 1.69 -3.77
N SER A 30 5.09 2.14 -5.00
CA SER A 30 6.13 2.07 -6.04
C SER A 30 7.35 2.92 -5.68
N TYR A 31 7.14 4.09 -5.09
CA TYR A 31 8.25 4.97 -4.72
C TYR A 31 9.09 4.38 -3.58
N VAL A 32 8.44 3.85 -2.54
CA VAL A 32 9.12 3.25 -1.38
C VAL A 32 9.80 1.93 -1.77
N ASN A 33 9.16 1.10 -2.60
CA ASN A 33 9.67 -0.18 -3.08
C ASN A 33 10.77 -0.04 -4.14
N GLY A 34 10.76 1.02 -4.95
CA GLY A 34 11.70 1.21 -6.06
C GLY A 34 13.17 1.39 -5.65
N LYS A 35 13.49 1.42 -4.35
CA LYS A 35 14.83 1.66 -3.82
C LYS A 35 15.20 0.58 -2.80
N ASN A 36 16.06 -0.36 -3.19
CA ASN A 36 16.50 -1.50 -2.36
C ASN A 36 17.00 -1.09 -0.96
N LYS A 37 17.70 0.05 -0.83
CA LYS A 37 18.15 0.57 0.47
C LYS A 37 17.00 0.81 1.45
N TYR A 38 15.85 1.27 0.95
CA TYR A 38 14.69 1.59 1.77
C TYR A 38 13.91 0.35 2.18
N HIS A 39 14.04 -0.77 1.46
CA HIS A 39 13.51 -2.05 1.90
C HIS A 39 14.10 -2.53 3.22
N GLU A 40 15.43 -2.49 3.36
CA GLU A 40 16.09 -2.93 4.59
C GLU A 40 15.76 -2.01 5.77
N GLN A 41 15.77 -0.70 5.53
CA GLN A 41 15.40 0.29 6.55
C GLN A 41 13.95 0.12 6.98
N LEU A 42 13.03 -0.08 6.04
CA LEU A 42 11.62 -0.28 6.32
C LEU A 42 11.36 -1.60 7.05
N TYR A 43 12.08 -2.68 6.71
CA TYR A 43 12.02 -3.94 7.46
C TYR A 43 12.51 -3.78 8.90
N THR A 44 13.60 -3.03 9.11
CA THR A 44 14.14 -2.74 10.45
C THR A 44 13.16 -1.90 11.28
N LEU A 45 12.53 -0.91 10.65
CA LEU A 45 11.52 -0.06 11.30
C LEU A 45 10.27 -0.87 11.63
N GLN A 46 9.82 -1.78 10.75
CA GLN A 46 8.73 -2.71 11.06
C GLN A 46 9.05 -3.57 12.29
N ALA A 47 10.25 -4.16 12.35
CA ALA A 47 10.66 -4.99 13.49
C ALA A 47 10.65 -4.21 14.81
N THR A 48 10.95 -2.91 14.75
CA THR A 48 10.96 -2.03 15.92
C THR A 48 9.55 -1.61 16.33
N LEU A 49 8.67 -1.32 15.37
CA LEU A 49 7.35 -0.74 15.62
C LEU A 49 6.26 -1.80 15.81
N ASN A 50 6.33 -2.91 15.09
CA ASN A 50 5.35 -3.99 15.14
C ASN A 50 6.01 -5.37 14.83
N PRO A 51 6.80 -5.93 15.77
CA PRO A 51 7.55 -7.16 15.56
C PRO A 51 6.67 -8.40 15.30
N GLN A 52 5.39 -8.36 15.67
CA GLN A 52 4.47 -9.50 15.51
C GLN A 52 3.93 -9.64 14.08
N HIS A 53 4.07 -8.60 13.25
CA HIS A 53 3.50 -8.54 11.90
C HIS A 53 4.53 -8.10 10.86
N LEU A 54 5.70 -8.74 10.89
CA LEU A 54 6.74 -8.54 9.88
C LEU A 54 6.27 -9.04 8.52
N ILE A 55 6.17 -8.12 7.56
CA ILE A 55 5.88 -8.45 6.17
C ILE A 55 7.02 -8.01 5.27
N SER A 56 7.21 -8.74 4.16
CA SER A 56 8.14 -8.29 3.13
C SER A 56 7.70 -6.89 2.68
N PRO A 57 8.64 -5.95 2.54
CA PRO A 57 8.35 -4.68 1.91
C PRO A 57 7.66 -4.92 0.56
N LEU A 58 6.46 -4.31 0.46
CA LEU A 58 5.59 -4.08 -0.68
C LEU A 58 5.94 -4.78 -2.01
N SER A 59 5.02 -5.59 -2.53
CA SER A 59 5.17 -6.28 -3.83
C SER A 59 4.94 -5.37 -5.04
N SER A 60 5.58 -5.69 -6.17
CA SER A 60 5.22 -5.15 -7.48
C SER A 60 3.97 -5.86 -7.99
N ASP A 61 2.85 -5.14 -8.02
CA ASP A 61 1.58 -5.69 -8.47
C ASP A 61 1.65 -5.93 -9.99
N THR A 62 1.57 -7.19 -10.43
CA THR A 62 1.62 -7.57 -11.86
C THR A 62 0.29 -8.06 -12.44
N LYS A 63 -0.81 -8.09 -11.68
CA LYS A 63 -2.14 -8.33 -12.25
C LYS A 63 -3.23 -7.47 -11.60
N THR A 64 -4.01 -6.81 -12.45
CA THR A 64 -5.22 -6.04 -12.14
C THR A 64 -6.37 -6.96 -11.69
N CYS A 65 -6.26 -7.54 -10.50
CA CYS A 65 -7.37 -8.21 -9.83
C CYS A 65 -7.58 -7.63 -8.43
N TRP A 66 -8.81 -7.75 -7.91
CA TRP A 66 -9.19 -7.24 -6.59
C TRP A 66 -8.35 -7.82 -5.45
N ASN A 67 -7.81 -9.04 -5.60
CA ASN A 67 -6.93 -9.66 -4.60
C ASN A 67 -5.58 -8.95 -4.51
N SER A 68 -5.01 -8.61 -5.66
CA SER A 68 -3.79 -7.82 -5.77
C SER A 68 -3.96 -6.45 -5.12
N THR A 69 -5.07 -5.78 -5.45
CA THR A 69 -5.44 -4.50 -4.83
C THR A 69 -5.59 -4.65 -3.31
N TYR A 70 -6.36 -5.63 -2.84
CA TYR A 70 -6.54 -5.90 -1.42
C TYR A 70 -5.21 -6.16 -0.70
N ASN A 71 -4.33 -6.99 -1.26
CA ASN A 71 -3.02 -7.28 -0.66
C ASN A 71 -2.13 -6.04 -0.59
N LEU A 72 -2.14 -5.20 -1.64
CA LEU A 72 -1.42 -3.92 -1.63
C LEU A 72 -1.95 -3.00 -0.54
N LEU A 73 -3.28 -2.83 -0.43
CA LEU A 73 -3.89 -1.98 0.60
C LEU A 73 -3.57 -2.48 2.00
N LYS A 74 -3.76 -3.79 2.24
CA LYS A 74 -3.46 -4.43 3.52
C LYS A 74 -2.00 -4.22 3.93
N ASN A 75 -1.07 -4.43 3.00
CA ASN A 75 0.35 -4.24 3.30
C ASN A 75 0.69 -2.78 3.57
N LEU A 76 0.14 -1.82 2.80
CA LEU A 76 0.35 -0.39 3.07
C LEU A 76 -0.19 0.02 4.45
N LEU A 77 -1.38 -0.46 4.83
CA LEU A 77 -1.98 -0.18 6.15
C LEU A 77 -1.08 -0.71 7.28
N LEU A 78 -0.56 -1.93 7.15
CA LEU A 78 0.38 -2.51 8.12
C LEU A 78 1.70 -1.71 8.20
N LEU A 79 2.15 -1.15 7.09
CA LEU A 79 3.42 -0.43 6.98
C LEU A 79 3.32 1.06 7.27
N ARG A 80 2.12 1.61 7.44
CA ARG A 80 1.89 3.06 7.58
C ARG A 80 2.88 3.73 8.53
N ASN A 81 2.97 3.26 9.77
CA ASN A 81 3.84 3.84 10.79
C ASN A 81 5.33 3.73 10.43
N ALA A 82 5.73 2.63 9.78
CA ALA A 82 7.11 2.43 9.34
C ALA A 82 7.46 3.36 8.16
N ILE A 83 6.53 3.57 7.22
CA ILE A 83 6.69 4.51 6.10
C ILE A 83 6.76 5.95 6.60
N GLU A 84 5.85 6.35 7.50
CA GLU A 84 5.86 7.67 8.12
C GLU A 84 7.17 7.92 8.88
N ARG A 85 7.67 6.92 9.62
CA ARG A 85 8.95 7.02 10.32
C ARG A 85 10.13 7.12 9.36
N LEU A 86 10.17 6.27 8.33
CA LEU A 86 11.20 6.29 7.29
C LEU A 86 11.27 7.67 6.61
N ALA A 87 10.13 8.24 6.24
CA ALA A 87 10.07 9.54 5.59
C ALA A 87 10.67 10.66 6.45
N ASN A 88 10.36 10.64 7.75
CA ASN A 88 10.90 11.60 8.71
C ASN A 88 12.40 11.40 8.95
N ASP A 89 12.87 10.16 9.12
CA ASP A 89 14.28 9.84 9.29
C ASP A 89 15.09 10.29 8.05
N LEU A 90 14.59 10.00 6.84
CA LEU A 90 15.21 10.43 5.58
C LEU A 90 15.26 11.95 5.45
N LYS A 91 14.17 12.66 5.77
CA LYS A 91 14.11 14.13 5.74
C LYS A 91 15.13 14.79 6.68
N GLN A 92 15.51 14.11 7.76
CA GLN A 92 16.52 14.59 8.70
C GLN A 92 17.94 14.15 8.33
N SER A 93 18.11 13.36 7.25
CA SER A 93 19.42 12.90 6.82
C SER A 93 20.35 14.07 6.45
N ILE A 94 21.63 13.87 6.77
CA ILE A 94 22.73 14.75 6.34
C ILE A 94 22.93 14.62 4.83
N ASN A 95 22.61 13.47 4.26
CA ASN A 95 22.70 13.24 2.81
C ASN A 95 21.55 13.98 2.09
N GLN A 96 21.92 14.84 1.15
CA GLN A 96 20.95 15.65 0.41
C GLN A 96 19.97 14.81 -0.43
N GLN A 97 20.41 13.70 -1.02
CA GLN A 97 19.56 12.82 -1.81
C GLN A 97 18.54 12.11 -0.93
N GLU A 98 18.97 11.59 0.22
CA GLU A 98 18.07 10.96 1.20
C GLU A 98 17.05 11.97 1.73
N ARG A 99 17.49 13.21 1.98
CA ARG A 99 16.58 14.29 2.38
C ARG A 99 15.51 14.57 1.34
N GLN A 100 15.89 14.68 0.08
CA GLN A 100 14.95 14.86 -1.02
C GLN A 100 13.99 13.68 -1.14
N ASP A 101 14.48 12.46 -0.94
CA ASP A 101 13.65 11.26 -0.93
C ASP A 101 12.65 11.28 0.23
N GLY A 102 13.07 11.66 1.44
CA GLY A 102 12.17 11.81 2.59
C GLY A 102 11.09 12.85 2.34
N VAL A 103 11.42 14.00 1.78
CA VAL A 103 10.43 15.00 1.33
C VAL A 103 9.46 14.39 0.32
N LYS A 104 9.97 13.61 -0.65
CA LYS A 104 9.12 13.00 -1.66
C LYS A 104 8.18 11.94 -1.11
N VAL A 105 8.63 11.12 -0.15
CA VAL A 105 7.76 10.17 0.54
C VAL A 105 6.67 10.93 1.30
N LEU A 106 6.99 12.02 2.00
CA LEU A 106 5.99 12.85 2.70
C LEU A 106 4.96 13.47 1.75
N GLU A 107 5.35 13.91 0.56
CA GLU A 107 4.43 14.41 -0.47
C GLU A 107 3.48 13.32 -1.00
N LEU A 108 3.93 12.06 -0.98
CA LEU A 108 3.17 10.90 -1.44
C LEU A 108 2.37 10.23 -0.32
N LEU A 109 2.58 10.62 0.94
CA LEU A 109 1.79 10.10 2.05
C LEU A 109 0.32 10.49 1.87
N LEU A 110 -0.53 9.52 2.17
CA LEU A 110 -1.98 9.70 2.18
C LEU A 110 -2.37 10.54 3.39
N LEU A 111 -3.41 11.35 3.23
CA LEU A 111 -4.04 12.07 4.34
C LEU A 111 -4.68 11.07 5.32
N VAL A 112 -4.99 11.53 6.53
CA VAL A 112 -5.61 10.67 7.56
C VAL A 112 -6.94 10.11 7.08
N GLU A 113 -7.74 10.92 6.40
CA GLU A 113 -9.02 10.54 5.82
C GLU A 113 -8.83 9.50 4.71
N GLU A 114 -7.80 9.68 3.88
CA GLU A 114 -7.46 8.75 2.80
C GLU A 114 -6.99 7.39 3.34
N TRP A 115 -6.23 7.38 4.45
CA TRP A 115 -5.88 6.15 5.15
C TRP A 115 -7.11 5.43 5.69
N ASN A 116 -8.07 6.16 6.25
CA ASN A 116 -9.32 5.58 6.74
C ASN A 116 -10.14 5.00 5.57
N SER A 117 -10.25 5.72 4.45
CA SER A 117 -10.92 5.22 3.24
C SER A 117 -10.23 3.99 2.66
N LEU A 118 -8.89 3.88 2.76
CA LEU A 118 -8.17 2.67 2.36
C LEU A 118 -8.49 1.47 3.25
N ASP A 119 -8.64 1.69 4.56
CA ASP A 119 -9.02 0.62 5.49
C ASP A 119 -10.44 0.11 5.21
N GLU A 120 -11.40 1.03 5.02
CA GLU A 120 -12.76 0.69 4.60
C GLU A 120 -12.79 -0.09 3.29
N LEU A 121 -12.01 0.35 2.30
CA LEU A 121 -11.89 -0.34 1.02
C LEU A 121 -11.26 -1.72 1.16
N ALA A 122 -10.21 -1.87 1.97
CA ALA A 122 -9.59 -3.16 2.25
C ALA A 122 -10.58 -4.13 2.92
N ASN A 123 -11.39 -3.63 3.86
CA ASN A 123 -12.44 -4.40 4.52
C ASN A 123 -13.54 -4.84 3.54
N LEU A 124 -13.94 -3.97 2.60
CA LEU A 124 -14.89 -4.32 1.54
C LEU A 124 -14.36 -5.41 0.61
N LEU A 125 -13.07 -5.36 0.28
CA LEU A 125 -12.43 -6.33 -0.62
C LEU A 125 -12.09 -7.67 0.05
N HIS A 126 -11.97 -7.69 1.39
CA HIS A 126 -11.61 -8.86 2.19
C HIS A 126 -12.39 -10.16 1.84
N PRO A 127 -13.74 -10.18 1.82
CA PRO A 127 -14.49 -11.41 1.53
C PRO A 127 -14.24 -11.95 0.12
N PHE A 128 -14.02 -11.07 -0.86
CA PHE A 128 -13.71 -11.47 -2.24
C PHE A 128 -12.30 -12.08 -2.34
N ALA A 129 -11.35 -11.50 -1.61
CA ALA A 129 -9.98 -12.02 -1.52
C ALA A 129 -9.93 -13.41 -0.88
N GLN A 130 -10.69 -13.62 0.20
CA GLN A 130 -10.81 -14.93 0.84
C GLN A 130 -11.41 -15.97 -0.12
N THR A 131 -12.53 -15.63 -0.76
CA THR A 131 -13.24 -16.56 -1.66
C THR A 131 -12.37 -17.01 -2.83
N THR A 132 -11.59 -16.09 -3.42
CA THR A 132 -10.69 -16.45 -4.52
C THR A 132 -9.55 -17.37 -4.06
N GLY A 133 -9.01 -17.16 -2.85
CA GLY A 133 -8.00 -18.05 -2.27
C GLY A 133 -8.48 -19.48 -2.00
N TYR A 134 -9.79 -19.68 -1.81
CA TYR A 134 -10.40 -21.00 -1.71
C TYR A 134 -10.59 -21.67 -3.08
N ILE A 135 -10.94 -20.90 -4.12
CA ILE A 135 -11.17 -21.42 -5.47
C ILE A 135 -9.85 -21.81 -6.15
N GLU A 136 -8.74 -21.12 -5.87
CA GLU A 136 -7.43 -21.43 -6.46
C GLU A 136 -6.69 -22.60 -5.78
N ARG A 137 -7.18 -23.07 -4.62
CA ARG A 137 -6.59 -24.18 -3.85
C ARG A 137 -7.31 -25.53 -4.04
N ASN A 138 -8.39 -25.55 -4.82
CA ASN A 138 -9.10 -26.77 -5.23
C ASN A 138 -9.02 -26.93 -6.75
#